data_AF-A0A7J6TS38-F1
#
_entry.id   AF-A0A7J6TS38-F1
#
_cell.length_a   1.000
_cell.length_b   1.000
_cell.length_c   1.000
_cell.angle_alpha   90.00
_cell.angle_beta   90.00
_cell.angle_gamma   90.00
#
_symmetry.space_group_name_H-M   'P 1'
#
loop_
_entity.id
_entity.type
_entity.pdbx_description
1 polymer ?
#
loop_
_entity_poly.entity_id
_entity_poly.type
_entity_poly.pdbx_seq_one_letter_code
_entity_poly.pdbx_strand_id
1 'polypeptide(L)' 'FAFVEFYEEGDAKDAVDNMNESELYGRTLRVNMARQPGASGPDPYKPIWADEFLYRQKLVERSNAETSH' A
#
# COMPACT_ATOMS: atom_id res chain seq x y z
N PHE A 1 7.12 10.73 -15.99
CA PHE A 1 6.96 9.42 -15.34
C PHE A 1 6.58 8.40 -16.40
N ALA A 2 6.96 7.14 -16.22
CA ALA A 2 6.66 6.04 -17.12
C ALA A 2 6.48 4.76 -16.31
N PHE A 3 5.79 3.77 -16.89
CA PHE A 3 5.69 2.42 -16.35
C PHE A 3 6.38 1.46 -17.33
N VAL A 4 7.13 0.52 -16.78
CA VAL A 4 7.81 -0.53 -17.53
C VAL A 4 7.36 -1.86 -16.95
N GLU A 5 6.86 -2.74 -17.80
CA GLU A 5 6.43 -4.08 -17.41
C GLU A 5 7.53 -5.08 -17.77
N PHE A 6 7.85 -5.95 -16.81
CA PHE A 6 8.77 -7.06 -16.99
C PHE A 6 7.98 -8.36 -17.03
N TYR A 7 8.55 -9.37 -17.69
CA TYR A 7 7.93 -10.69 -17.74
C TYR A 7 8.07 -11.43 -16.40
N GLU A 8 9.23 -11.30 -15.76
CA GLU A 8 9.53 -11.92 -14.47
C GLU A 8 9.60 -10.89 -13.34
N GLU A 9 9.15 -11.29 -12.14
CA GLU A 9 9.25 -10.45 -10.94
C GLU A 9 10.71 -10.20 -10.53
N GLY A 10 11.59 -11.18 -10.75
CA GLY A 10 13.03 -11.06 -10.45
C GLY A 10 13.67 -9.91 -11.22
N ASP A 11 13.43 -9.85 -12.53
CA ASP A 11 13.94 -8.77 -13.40
C ASP A 11 13.45 -7.39 -12.96
N ALA A 12 12.17 -7.29 -12.56
CA ALA A 12 11.60 -6.04 -12.08
C ALA A 12 12.27 -5.56 -10.78
N LYS A 13 12.59 -6.50 -9.88
CA LYS A 13 13.27 -6.19 -8.62
C LYS A 13 14.72 -5.77 -8.86
N ASP A 14 15.45 -6.51 -9.69
CA ASP A 14 16.84 -6.20 -10.03
C ASP A 14 16.94 -4.85 -10.75
N ALA A 15 15.95 -4.51 -11.59
CA ALA A 15 15.87 -3.19 -12.22
C ALA A 15 15.66 -2.07 -11.19
N VAL A 16 14.81 -2.27 -10.16
CA VAL A 16 14.64 -1.29 -9.09
C VAL A 16 15.94 -1.11 -8.30
N ASP A 17 16.58 -2.21 -7.89
CA ASP A 17 17.78 -2.18 -7.05
C ASP A 17 18.98 -1.56 -7.77
N ASN A 18 19.13 -1.80 -9.07
CA ASN A 18 20.27 -1.30 -9.85
C ASN A 18 20.04 0.09 -10.47
N MET A 19 18.79 0.45 -10.83
CA MET A 19 18.51 1.69 -11.57
C MET A 19 17.94 2.80 -10.72
N ASN A 20 17.43 2.53 -9.51
CA ASN A 20 17.02 3.61 -8.62
C ASN A 20 18.24 4.47 -8.26
N GLU A 21 18.10 5.78 -8.35
CA GLU A 21 19.16 6.79 -8.14
C GLU A 21 20.26 6.81 -9.21
N SER A 22 20.14 6.02 -10.28
CA SER A 22 21.02 6.12 -11.43
C SER A 22 20.82 7.44 -12.20
N GLU A 23 21.88 7.92 -12.85
CA GLU A 23 21.82 9.11 -13.71
C GLU A 23 21.49 8.73 -15.15
N LEU A 24 20.50 9.41 -15.73
CA LEU A 24 20.16 9.30 -17.14
C LEU A 24 19.98 10.70 -17.74
N TYR A 25 20.75 11.02 -18.78
CA TYR A 25 20.79 12.34 -19.41
C TYR A 25 21.01 13.50 -18.42
N GLY A 26 21.87 13.30 -17.43
CA GLY A 26 22.16 14.29 -16.39
C GLY A 26 21.03 14.51 -15.39
N ARG A 27 20.07 13.57 -15.28
CA ARG A 27 18.99 13.59 -14.30
C ARG A 27 18.96 12.29 -13.52
N THR A 28 18.84 12.39 -12.21
CA THR A 28 18.66 11.23 -11.34
C THR A 28 17.27 10.61 -11.54
N LEU A 29 17.23 9.30 -11.75
CA LEU A 29 16.00 8.53 -11.87
C LEU A 29 15.54 8.03 -10.50
N ARG A 30 14.22 8.00 -10.31
CA ARG A 30 13.59 7.32 -9.17
C ARG A 30 12.78 6.15 -9.69
N VAL A 31 13.20 4.94 -9.36
CA VAL A 31 12.58 3.68 -9.81
C VAL A 31 11.98 3.00 -8.59
N ASN A 32 10.71 2.61 -8.66
CA ASN A 32 9.99 1.95 -7.57
C ASN A 32 9.00 0.96 -8.17
N MET A 33 8.64 -0.07 -7.41
CA MET A 33 7.56 -0.99 -7.81
C MET A 33 6.25 -0.23 -8.00
N ALA A 34 5.63 -0.43 -9.16
CA ALA A 34 4.34 0.16 -9.48
C ALA A 34 3.26 -0.44 -8.58
N ARG A 35 2.49 0.42 -7.92
CA ARG A 35 1.28 0.01 -7.21
C ARG A 35 0.09 0.17 -8.15
N GLN A 36 -0.80 -0.81 -8.17
CA GLN A 36 -2.04 -0.68 -8.92
C GLN A 36 -2.78 0.59 -8.48
N PRO A 37 -3.22 1.46 -9.41
CA PRO A 37 -4.04 2.60 -9.05
C PRO A 37 -5.31 2.10 -8.34
N GLY A 38 -5.47 2.48 -7.07
CA GLY A 38 -6.58 2.04 -6.21
C GLY A 38 -6.23 0.98 -5.15
N ALA A 39 -5.06 0.33 -5.20
CA ALA A 39 -4.69 -0.70 -4.23
C ALA A 39 -4.24 -0.15 -2.85
N SER A 40 -4.06 1.16 -2.70
CA SER A 40 -3.58 1.76 -1.45
C SER A 40 -4.35 3.02 -1.02
N GLY A 41 -5.47 3.33 -1.68
CA GLY A 41 -6.39 4.36 -1.21
C GLY A 41 -7.45 3.76 -0.29
N PRO A 42 -7.97 4.50 0.71
CA PRO A 42 -9.23 4.12 1.32
C PRO A 42 -10.25 3.94 0.20
N ASP A 43 -11.00 2.83 0.25
CA ASP A 43 -12.09 2.57 -0.69
C ASP A 43 -12.93 3.85 -0.82
N PRO A 44 -13.08 4.42 -2.03
CA PRO A 44 -13.73 5.71 -2.22
C PRO A 44 -15.22 5.70 -1.83
N TYR A 45 -15.79 4.52 -1.61
CA TYR A 45 -17.14 4.31 -1.10
C TYR A 45 -17.17 3.95 0.38
N LYS A 46 -16.02 3.78 1.05
CA LYS A 46 -15.99 3.54 2.49
C LYS A 46 -16.30 4.84 3.22
N PRO A 47 -17.45 4.92 3.91
CA PRO A 47 -17.82 6.15 4.60
C PRO A 47 -16.93 6.36 5.82
N ILE A 48 -16.62 7.62 6.12
CA ILE A 48 -15.76 8.06 7.23
C ILE A 48 -16.15 7.48 8.61
N TRP A 49 -17.42 7.10 8.80
CA TRP A 49 -17.94 6.57 10.05
C TRP A 49 -17.75 5.05 10.21
N ALA A 50 -17.32 4.34 9.15
CA ALA A 50 -17.16 2.88 9.18
C ALA A 50 -16.12 2.42 10.22
N ASP A 51 -15.04 3.18 10.39
CA ASP A 51 -14.01 2.89 11.38
C ASP A 51 -14.50 3.11 12.82
N GLU A 52 -15.40 4.07 13.05
CA GLU A 52 -16.02 4.30 14.37
C GLU A 52 -16.92 3.13 14.79
N PHE A 53 -17.71 2.59 13.86
CA PHE A 53 -18.57 1.43 14.13
C PHE A 53 -17.77 0.18 14.50
N LEU A 54 -16.71 -0.11 13.73
CA LEU A 54 -15.79 -1.22 13.99
C LEU A 54 -15.07 -1.06 15.35
N TYR A 55 -14.64 0.15 15.67
CA TYR A 55 -13.99 0.44 16.94
C TYR A 55 -14.94 0.24 18.12
N ARG A 56 -16.18 0.75 18.00
CA ARG A 56 -17.22 0.58 19.03
C ARG A 56 -17.60 -0.89 19.22
N GLN A 57 -17.73 -1.66 18.14
CA GLN A 57 -18.00 -3.09 18.23
C GLN A 57 -16.88 -3.84 18.97
N LYS A 58 -15.61 -3.57 18.63
CA LYS A 58 -14.46 -4.18 19.30
C LYS A 58 -14.38 -3.82 20.79
N LEU A 59 -14.74 -2.59 21.15
CA LEU A 59 -14.79 -2.18 22.55
C LEU A 59 -15.90 -2.92 23.32
N VAL A 60 -17.07 -3.09 22.70
CA VAL A 60 -18.19 -3.86 23.28
C VAL A 60 -17.82 -5.33 23.44
N GLU A 61 -17.23 -5.95 22.42
CA GLU A 61 -16.73 -7.34 22.50
C GLU A 61 -15.69 -7.52 23.60
N ARG A 62 -14.74 -6.57 23.73
CA ARG A 62 -13.73 -6.61 24.80
C ARG A 62 -14.38 -6.47 26.18
N SER A 63 -15.32 -5.55 26.34
CA SER A 63 -16.07 -5.36 27.59
C SER A 63 -16.89 -6.60 27.95
N ASN A 64 -17.50 -7.26 26.98
CA ASN A 64 -18.29 -8.48 27.20
C ASN A 64 -17.41 -9.67 27.58
N ALA A 65 -16.21 -9.77 27.00
CA ALA A 65 -15.23 -10.78 27.38
C ALA A 65 -14.67 -10.58 28.79
N GLU A 66 -14.53 -9.32 29.24
CA GLU A 66 -14.05 -8.96 30.58
C GLU A 66 -15.13 -9.16 31.67
N THR A 67 -16.42 -9.16 31.31
CA THR A 67 -17.56 -9.32 32.25
C THR A 67 -17.96 -10.78 32.46
N SER A 68 -17.39 -11.72 31.70
CA SER A 68 -17.73 -13.15 31.73
C SER A 68 -16.74 -14.01 32.56
N HIS A 69 -16.12 -13.41 33.57
CA HIS A 69 -15.30 -14.05 34.61
C HIS A 69 -15.77 -13.58 35.99
#